data_AF-A0A8H3HDL1-F1
#
_entry.id   AF-A0A8H3HDL1-F1
#
_cell.length_a   1.000
_cell.length_b   1.000
_cell.length_c   1.000
_cell.angle_alpha   90.00
_cell.angle_beta   90.00
_cell.angle_gamma   90.00
#
_symmetry.space_group_name_H-M   'P 1'
#
loop_
_entity.id
_entity.type
_entity.pdbx_description
1 polymer ?
#
loop_
_entity_poly.entity_id
_entity_poly.type
_entity_poly.pdbx_seq_one_letter_code
_entity_poly.pdbx_strand_id
1 'polypeptide(L)'
;MLRTHIDPAVKRLLVTMRQRTSAEHIYDLTDISVRTVQRTMQTYRETGNVVRKPVVTGRPRALNALDIAYLEALVERQPDRTLNELQQDLSNDLGVEVSNDTIRRSLLSRGLSRKKLSRSAYERDEEDRTEFQRIVGTFYRPDQIVCVDESATNRQTPNRQYGWAPIGDRARRRTYSIRVILCFLPLHLALV
;
A
#
# COMPACT_ATOMS: atom_id res chain seq x y z
N MET A 1 18.49 32.34 20.13
CA MET A 1 17.11 32.67 19.73
C MET A 1 16.40 31.39 19.30
N LEU A 2 15.46 30.91 20.10
CA LEU A 2 14.61 29.78 19.72
C LEU A 2 13.64 30.27 18.63
N ARG A 3 13.55 29.55 17.51
CA ARG A 3 12.47 29.75 16.54
C ARG A 3 11.18 29.21 17.18
N THR A 4 10.42 30.07 17.82
CA THR A 4 9.09 29.72 18.32
C THR A 4 8.09 29.74 17.16
N HIS A 5 7.24 28.71 17.10
CA HIS A 5 6.15 28.68 16.15
C HIS A 5 5.09 29.72 16.58
N ILE A 6 4.82 30.70 15.73
CA ILE A 6 3.79 31.71 15.96
C ILE A 6 2.51 31.29 15.26
N ASP A 7 1.44 31.19 16.04
CA ASP A 7 0.12 30.80 15.57
C ASP A 7 -0.38 31.74 14.45
N PRO A 8 -1.00 31.20 13.37
CA PRO A 8 -1.54 32.02 12.28
C PRO A 8 -2.54 33.09 12.73
N ALA A 9 -3.33 32.88 13.80
CA ALA A 9 -4.24 33.87 14.33
C ALA A 9 -3.50 35.09 14.88
N VAL A 10 -2.40 34.86 15.61
CA VAL A 10 -1.53 35.94 16.10
C VAL A 10 -0.96 36.72 14.92
N LYS A 11 -0.55 36.05 13.83
CA LYS A 11 -0.07 36.74 12.63
C LYS A 11 -1.14 37.61 11.97
N ARG A 12 -2.42 37.18 11.97
CA ARG A 12 -3.54 38.01 11.48
C ARG A 12 -3.77 39.24 12.38
N LEU A 13 -3.64 39.05 13.70
CA LEU A 13 -3.71 40.15 14.66
C LEU A 13 -2.60 41.18 14.39
N LEU A 14 -1.35 40.73 14.17
CA LEU A 14 -0.23 41.60 13.83
C LEU A 14 -0.49 42.44 12.57
N VAL A 15 -1.05 41.83 11.53
CA VAL A 15 -1.42 42.58 10.30
C VAL A 15 -2.47 43.65 10.59
N THR A 16 -3.45 43.34 11.45
CA THR A 16 -4.50 44.28 11.85
C THR A 16 -3.93 45.43 12.68
N MET A 17 -3.11 45.12 13.70
CA MET A 17 -2.45 46.13 14.56
C MET A 17 -1.54 47.05 13.75
N ARG A 18 -0.83 46.52 12.75
CA ARG A 18 0.09 47.31 11.93
C ARG A 18 -0.60 48.39 11.09
N GLN A 19 -1.91 48.28 10.85
CA GLN A 19 -2.67 49.33 10.16
C GLN A 19 -2.80 50.61 10.98
N ARG A 20 -2.73 50.51 12.31
CA ARG A 20 -2.98 51.63 13.24
C ARG A 20 -1.75 52.05 14.04
N THR A 21 -0.70 51.23 14.06
CA THR A 21 0.39 51.36 15.03
C THR A 21 1.74 51.01 14.43
N SER A 22 2.83 51.57 14.99
CA SER A 22 4.21 51.29 14.58
C SER A 22 4.65 49.88 14.98
N ALA A 23 5.68 49.34 14.32
CA ALA A 23 6.17 48.00 14.61
C ALA A 23 6.89 47.90 15.97
N GLU A 24 7.47 49.00 16.44
CA GLU A 24 8.10 49.11 17.76
C GLU A 24 7.06 49.03 18.87
N HIS A 25 5.96 49.77 18.73
CA HIS A 25 4.88 49.71 19.72
C HIS A 25 4.15 48.35 19.72
N ILE A 26 4.11 47.65 18.57
CA ILE A 26 3.62 46.26 18.52
C ILE A 26 4.55 45.31 19.30
N TYR A 27 5.86 45.54 19.25
CA TYR A 27 6.83 44.78 20.04
C TYR A 27 6.58 45.01 21.53
N ASP A 28 6.42 46.26 21.96
CA ASP A 28 6.16 46.59 23.38
C ASP A 28 4.87 45.91 23.91
N LEU A 29 3.86 45.75 23.06
CA LEU A 29 2.56 45.15 23.43
C LEU A 29 2.55 43.61 23.38
N THR A 30 3.33 43.00 22.48
CA THR A 30 3.20 41.56 22.17
C THR A 30 4.47 40.74 22.40
N ASP A 31 5.59 41.40 22.69
CA ASP A 31 6.95 40.83 22.78
C ASP A 31 7.40 40.11 21.49
N ILE A 32 6.73 40.39 20.36
CA ILE A 32 7.08 39.84 19.05
C ILE A 32 8.05 40.77 18.38
N SER A 33 9.26 40.28 18.10
CA SER A 33 10.32 41.09 17.48
C SER A 33 9.84 41.86 16.24
N VAL A 34 10.29 43.11 16.13
CA VAL A 34 10.01 44.00 14.98
C VAL A 34 10.28 43.30 13.64
N ARG A 35 11.35 42.50 13.57
CA ARG A 35 11.71 41.72 12.37
C ARG A 35 10.63 40.72 11.98
N THR A 36 10.00 40.04 12.93
CA THR A 36 8.90 39.10 12.66
C THR A 36 7.66 39.82 12.19
N VAL A 37 7.32 40.96 12.80
CA VAL A 37 6.21 41.82 12.36
C VAL A 37 6.41 42.25 10.90
N GLN A 38 7.60 42.76 10.57
CA GLN A 38 7.94 43.16 9.21
C GLN A 38 7.88 42.00 8.21
N ARG A 39 8.41 40.83 8.54
CA ARG A 39 8.34 39.62 7.68
C ARG A 39 6.90 39.15 7.44
N THR A 40 6.06 39.25 8.47
CA THR A 40 4.63 38.90 8.37
C THR A 40 3.91 39.89 7.44
N MET A 41 4.17 41.19 7.60
CA MET A 41 3.62 42.24 6.72
C MET A 41 4.08 42.11 5.28
N GLN A 42 5.36 41.78 5.06
CA GLN A 42 5.89 41.53 3.73
C GLN A 42 5.16 40.36 3.07
N THR A 43 5.01 39.25 3.80
CA THR A 43 4.26 38.07 3.31
C THR A 43 2.82 38.42 2.96
N TYR A 44 2.15 39.21 3.81
CA TYR A 44 0.77 39.65 3.58
C TYR A 44 0.65 40.56 2.35
N ARG A 45 1.60 41.49 2.14
CA ARG A 45 1.63 42.36 0.95
C ARG A 45 1.87 41.58 -0.34
N GLU A 46 2.73 40.56 -0.30
CA GLU A 46 3.10 39.75 -1.47
C GLU A 46 2.02 38.72 -1.84
N THR A 47 1.35 38.12 -0.85
CA THR A 47 0.50 36.94 -1.08
C THR A 47 -0.96 37.11 -0.65
N GLY A 48 -1.31 38.21 0.04
CA GLY A 48 -2.62 38.40 0.68
C GLY A 48 -2.86 37.49 1.88
N ASN A 49 -1.89 36.66 2.29
CA ASN A 49 -2.01 35.73 3.40
C ASN A 49 -0.88 35.93 4.41
N VAL A 50 -1.10 35.53 5.67
CA VAL A 50 -0.10 35.64 6.74
C VAL A 50 0.81 34.42 6.84
N VAL A 51 0.43 33.32 6.19
CA VAL A 51 1.21 32.10 6.10
C VAL A 51 1.77 31.97 4.69
N ARG A 52 3.10 31.86 4.57
CA ARG A 52 3.73 31.50 3.30
C ARG A 52 3.34 30.07 2.94
N LYS A 53 2.86 29.86 1.71
CA LYS A 53 2.85 28.51 1.14
C LYS A 53 4.29 28.02 1.12
N PRO A 54 4.62 26.88 1.75
CA PRO A 54 5.96 26.35 1.66
C PRO A 54 6.26 26.12 0.18
N VAL A 55 7.40 26.64 -0.28
CA VAL A 55 7.98 26.14 -1.54
C VAL A 55 8.14 24.64 -1.32
N VAL A 56 7.80 23.81 -2.31
CA VAL A 56 8.01 22.36 -2.21
C VAL A 56 9.52 22.14 -2.13
N THR A 57 10.04 22.10 -0.90
CA THR A 57 11.47 21.96 -0.63
C THR A 57 11.80 20.49 -0.55
N GLY A 58 12.61 20.00 -1.47
CA GLY A 58 13.09 18.62 -1.46
C GLY A 58 13.74 18.22 -2.78
N ARG A 59 14.54 17.15 -2.74
CA ARG A 59 15.04 16.50 -3.95
C ARG A 59 13.83 15.97 -4.75
N PRO A 60 13.74 16.24 -6.06
CA PRO A 60 12.67 15.67 -6.88
C PRO A 60 12.69 14.14 -6.78
N ARG A 61 11.52 13.53 -6.87
CA ARG A 61 11.40 12.07 -6.87
C ARG A 61 12.11 11.50 -8.10
N ALA A 62 12.78 10.37 -7.92
CA ALA A 62 13.46 9.67 -9.00
C ALA A 62 12.48 9.00 -9.98
N LEU A 63 11.28 8.65 -9.51
CA LEU A 63 10.21 8.07 -10.33
C LEU A 63 9.09 9.08 -10.55
N ASN A 64 8.67 9.20 -11.80
CA ASN A 64 7.51 9.98 -12.22
C ASN A 64 6.21 9.19 -11.97
N ALA A 65 5.06 9.87 -12.10
CA ALA A 65 3.75 9.24 -11.98
C ALA A 65 3.53 8.12 -13.01
N LEU A 66 4.05 8.27 -14.23
CA LEU A 66 3.98 7.26 -15.28
C LEU A 66 4.76 5.99 -14.88
N ASP A 67 6.00 6.14 -14.42
CA ASP A 67 6.85 5.02 -13.99
C ASP A 67 6.20 4.24 -12.84
N ILE A 68 5.54 4.96 -11.93
CA ILE A 68 4.81 4.34 -10.81
C ILE A 68 3.59 3.56 -11.32
N ALA A 69 2.81 4.13 -12.25
CA ALA A 69 1.67 3.44 -12.84
C ALA A 69 2.11 2.19 -13.63
N TYR A 70 3.25 2.25 -14.30
CA TYR A 70 3.85 1.11 -14.97
C TYR A 70 4.19 -0.02 -13.99
N LEU A 71 4.84 0.30 -12.87
CA LEU A 71 5.13 -0.66 -11.80
C LEU A 71 3.86 -1.29 -11.21
N GLU A 72 2.79 -0.52 -11.05
CA GLU A 72 1.49 -1.02 -10.57
C GLU A 72 0.91 -2.05 -11.55
N ALA A 73 0.92 -1.76 -12.84
CA ALA A 73 0.42 -2.68 -13.87
C ALA A 73 1.23 -3.99 -13.92
N LEU A 74 2.55 -3.92 -13.76
CA LEU A 74 3.40 -5.12 -13.70
C LEU A 74 3.08 -5.99 -12.48
N VAL A 75 2.86 -5.36 -11.32
CA VAL A 75 2.49 -6.05 -10.09
C VAL A 75 1.10 -6.66 -10.18
N GLU A 76 0.14 -5.97 -10.79
CA GLU A 76 -1.22 -6.46 -11.00
C GLU A 76 -1.23 -7.70 -11.91
N ARG A 77 -0.47 -7.64 -13.02
CA ARG A 77 -0.33 -8.78 -13.94
C ARG A 77 0.37 -9.97 -13.29
N GLN A 78 1.42 -9.70 -12.50
CA GLN A 78 2.25 -10.74 -11.91
C GLN A 78 2.73 -10.34 -10.50
N PRO A 79 1.95 -10.68 -9.45
CA PRO A 79 2.23 -10.22 -8.10
C PRO A 79 3.53 -10.80 -7.51
N ASP A 80 4.03 -11.93 -8.03
CA ASP A 80 5.26 -12.58 -7.56
C ASP A 80 6.56 -12.00 -8.12
N ARG A 81 6.50 -10.90 -8.89
CA ARG A 81 7.71 -10.21 -9.38
C ARG A 81 8.62 -9.77 -8.23
N THR A 82 9.91 -9.92 -8.45
CA THR A 82 10.96 -9.47 -7.52
C THR A 82 11.30 -8.00 -7.78
N LEU A 83 11.96 -7.35 -6.82
CA LEU A 83 12.41 -5.97 -7.01
C LEU A 83 13.44 -5.85 -8.14
N ASN A 84 14.35 -6.82 -8.28
CA ASN A 84 15.35 -6.85 -9.34
C ASN A 84 14.70 -6.93 -10.73
N GLU A 85 13.66 -7.75 -10.89
CA GLU A 85 12.94 -7.82 -12.15
C GLU A 85 12.19 -6.53 -12.45
N LEU A 86 11.52 -5.94 -11.46
CA LEU A 86 10.86 -4.64 -11.64
C LEU A 86 11.86 -3.53 -12.00
N GLN A 87 13.08 -3.59 -11.46
CA GLN A 87 14.18 -2.69 -11.82
C GLN A 87 14.64 -2.92 -13.27
N GLN A 88 14.78 -4.19 -13.68
CA GLN A 88 15.14 -4.54 -15.05
C GLN A 88 14.06 -4.14 -16.04
N ASP A 89 12.78 -4.39 -15.74
CA ASP A 89 11.64 -3.97 -16.55
C ASP A 89 11.63 -2.45 -16.72
N LEU A 90 11.82 -1.69 -15.63
CA LEU A 90 11.93 -0.22 -15.69
C LEU A 90 13.09 0.27 -16.56
N SER A 91 14.26 -0.35 -16.44
CA SER A 91 15.43 0.01 -17.23
C SER A 91 15.24 -0.33 -18.71
N ASN A 92 14.70 -1.51 -19.01
CA ASN A 92 14.50 -1.98 -20.38
C ASN A 92 13.40 -1.22 -21.12
N ASP A 93 12.26 -0.96 -20.46
CA ASP A 93 11.06 -0.42 -21.12
C ASP A 93 10.99 1.11 -21.06
N LEU A 94 11.49 1.73 -19.98
CA LEU A 94 11.44 3.18 -19.77
C LEU A 94 12.80 3.85 -19.72
N GLY A 95 13.91 3.10 -19.70
CA GLY A 95 15.27 3.66 -19.59
C GLY A 95 15.57 4.28 -18.21
N VAL A 96 14.78 3.93 -17.19
CA VAL A 96 14.88 4.55 -15.86
C VAL A 96 15.62 3.63 -14.90
N GLU A 97 16.82 4.04 -14.49
CA GLU A 97 17.62 3.32 -13.50
C GLU A 97 17.36 3.86 -12.08
N VAL A 98 16.75 3.02 -11.24
CA VAL A 98 16.48 3.33 -9.83
C VAL A 98 16.86 2.17 -8.92
N SER A 99 17.15 2.44 -7.66
CA SER A 99 17.45 1.38 -6.68
C SER A 99 16.21 0.59 -6.30
N ASN A 100 16.40 -0.67 -5.91
CA ASN A 100 15.34 -1.52 -5.35
C ASN A 100 14.60 -0.88 -4.16
N ASP A 101 15.30 -0.13 -3.31
CA ASP A 101 14.68 0.62 -2.21
C ASP A 101 13.76 1.72 -2.71
N THR A 102 14.11 2.38 -3.82
CA THR A 102 13.26 3.40 -4.44
C THR A 102 11.97 2.79 -4.97
N ILE A 103 12.07 1.65 -5.66
CA ILE A 103 10.90 0.89 -6.15
C ILE A 103 10.04 0.45 -4.96
N ARG A 104 10.63 -0.16 -3.94
CA ARG A 104 9.93 -0.62 -2.74
C ARG A 104 9.19 0.51 -2.04
N ARG A 105 9.84 1.65 -1.80
CA ARG A 105 9.22 2.82 -1.16
C ARG A 105 8.09 3.39 -2.02
N SER A 106 8.27 3.40 -3.34
CA SER A 106 7.26 3.89 -4.27
C SER A 106 6.01 3.01 -4.25
N LEU A 107 6.16 1.70 -4.36
CA LEU A 107 5.06 0.74 -4.22
C LEU A 107 4.36 0.85 -2.85
N LEU A 108 5.14 0.99 -1.77
CA LEU A 108 4.57 1.17 -0.42
C LEU A 108 3.77 2.46 -0.30
N SER A 109 4.26 3.56 -0.87
CA SER A 109 3.54 4.84 -0.88
C SER A 109 2.21 4.80 -1.66
N ARG A 110 2.07 3.80 -2.54
CA ARG A 110 0.86 3.50 -3.30
C ARG A 110 -0.02 2.44 -2.64
N GLY A 111 0.33 2.01 -1.43
CA GLY A 111 -0.45 1.05 -0.66
C GLY A 111 -0.18 -0.41 -1.04
N LEU A 112 0.87 -0.72 -1.80
CA LEU A 112 1.28 -2.08 -2.11
C LEU A 112 2.37 -2.55 -1.15
N SER A 113 2.21 -3.75 -0.61
CA SER A 113 3.19 -4.35 0.31
C SER A 113 3.53 -5.76 -0.11
N ARG A 114 4.76 -6.18 0.21
CA ARG A 114 5.24 -7.52 -0.11
C ARG A 114 4.85 -8.48 1.00
N LYS A 115 4.07 -9.51 0.66
CA LYS A 115 3.46 -10.48 1.58
C LYS A 115 3.76 -11.90 1.13
N LYS A 116 3.64 -12.85 2.06
CA LYS A 116 3.75 -14.28 1.76
C LYS A 116 2.59 -14.69 0.86
N LEU A 117 2.90 -15.36 -0.25
CA LEU A 117 1.92 -15.81 -1.23
C LEU A 117 1.09 -16.97 -0.65
N SER A 118 -0.22 -16.78 -0.64
CA SER A 118 -1.17 -17.88 -0.47
C SER A 118 -1.41 -18.53 -1.83
N ARG A 119 -1.11 -19.82 -1.92
CA ARG A 119 -1.37 -20.62 -3.11
C ARG A 119 -2.69 -21.36 -2.96
N SER A 120 -3.64 -21.06 -3.83
CA SER A 120 -4.81 -21.90 -4.03
C SER A 120 -4.53 -22.86 -5.18
N ALA A 121 -4.95 -24.12 -5.03
CA ALA A 121 -4.97 -25.06 -6.14
C ALA A 121 -5.85 -24.49 -7.26
N TYR A 122 -5.44 -24.67 -8.51
CA TYR A 122 -6.22 -24.22 -9.66
C TYR A 122 -7.56 -24.95 -9.77
N GLU A 123 -7.57 -26.26 -9.48
CA GLU A 123 -8.75 -27.13 -9.42
C GLU A 123 -9.73 -26.76 -8.29
N ARG A 124 -9.35 -25.85 -7.38
CA ARG A 124 -10.22 -25.44 -6.29
C ARG A 124 -11.32 -24.54 -6.82
N ASP A 125 -12.51 -25.10 -6.94
CA ASP A 125 -13.75 -24.38 -7.13
C ASP A 125 -14.53 -24.22 -5.82
N GLU A 126 -15.13 -23.06 -5.60
CA GLU A 126 -15.87 -22.78 -4.35
C GLU A 126 -17.34 -23.26 -4.44
N GLU A 127 -17.91 -23.39 -5.65
CA GLU A 127 -19.26 -23.93 -5.82
C GLU A 127 -19.26 -25.43 -5.49
N ASP A 128 -18.34 -26.20 -6.08
CA ASP A 128 -18.15 -27.63 -5.81
C ASP A 128 -17.92 -27.90 -4.31
N ARG A 129 -17.14 -27.05 -3.64
CA ARG A 129 -16.89 -27.17 -2.19
C ARG A 129 -18.14 -26.91 -1.36
N THR A 130 -18.93 -25.92 -1.75
CA THR A 130 -20.15 -25.56 -1.04
C THR A 130 -21.19 -26.67 -1.22
N GLU A 131 -21.31 -27.22 -2.43
CA GLU A 131 -22.19 -28.35 -2.71
C GLU A 131 -21.76 -29.60 -1.93
N PHE A 132 -20.48 -29.95 -1.97
CA PHE A 132 -19.94 -31.07 -1.20
C PHE A 132 -20.21 -30.91 0.30
N GLN A 133 -19.95 -29.73 0.87
CA GLN A 133 -20.21 -29.45 2.28
C GLN A 133 -21.70 -29.57 2.62
N ARG A 134 -22.58 -29.09 1.75
CA ARG A 134 -24.04 -29.22 1.92
C ARG A 134 -24.46 -30.68 1.92
N ILE A 135 -24.02 -31.47 0.93
CA ILE A 135 -24.35 -32.89 0.82
C ILE A 135 -23.85 -33.64 2.04
N VAL A 136 -22.55 -33.51 2.35
CA VAL A 136 -21.93 -34.23 3.46
C VAL A 136 -22.55 -33.85 4.79
N GLY A 137 -22.73 -32.54 5.04
CA GLY A 137 -23.30 -32.05 6.31
C GLY A 137 -24.78 -32.36 6.51
N THR A 138 -25.53 -32.61 5.44
CA THR A 138 -26.97 -32.94 5.52
C THR A 138 -27.21 -34.44 5.61
N PHE A 139 -26.47 -35.24 4.82
CA PHE A 139 -26.80 -36.65 4.61
C PHE A 139 -25.91 -37.64 5.37
N TYR A 140 -24.80 -37.20 5.95
CA TYR A 140 -23.83 -38.09 6.60
C TYR A 140 -23.52 -37.64 8.02
N ARG A 141 -23.46 -38.60 8.95
CA ARG A 141 -22.96 -38.36 10.30
C ARG A 141 -21.42 -38.47 10.32
N PRO A 142 -20.73 -37.80 11.26
CA PRO A 142 -19.27 -37.84 11.32
C PRO A 142 -18.65 -39.24 11.38
N ASP A 143 -19.34 -40.21 12.02
CA ASP A 143 -18.92 -41.61 12.12
C ASP A 143 -19.05 -42.41 10.82
N GLN A 144 -19.70 -41.86 9.80
CA GLN A 144 -19.87 -42.50 8.49
C GLN A 144 -18.86 -42.01 7.44
N ILE A 145 -18.01 -41.04 7.78
CA ILE A 145 -17.08 -40.40 6.85
C ILE A 145 -15.69 -41.01 7.02
N VAL A 146 -15.18 -41.65 5.97
CA VAL A 146 -13.81 -42.14 5.89
C VAL A 146 -13.05 -41.30 4.87
N CYS A 147 -11.99 -40.63 5.32
CA CYS A 147 -11.14 -39.80 4.47
C CYS A 147 -9.84 -40.53 4.14
N VAL A 148 -9.51 -40.63 2.85
CA VAL A 148 -8.22 -41.12 2.37
C VAL A 148 -7.52 -39.97 1.65
N ASP A 149 -6.27 -39.68 2.02
CA ASP A 149 -5.45 -38.65 1.38
C ASP A 149 -4.21 -39.30 0.75
N GLU A 150 -3.95 -38.99 -0.52
CA GLU A 150 -2.74 -39.42 -1.20
C GLU A 150 -1.66 -38.33 -1.03
N SER A 151 -0.63 -38.63 -0.24
CA SER A 151 0.47 -37.69 -0.04
C SER A 151 1.48 -37.77 -1.17
N ALA A 152 1.42 -36.85 -2.13
CA ALA A 152 2.44 -36.69 -3.16
C ALA A 152 3.57 -35.75 -2.70
N THR A 153 4.84 -36.17 -2.87
CA THR A 153 6.01 -35.30 -2.63
C THR A 153 6.28 -34.46 -3.87
N ASN A 154 6.13 -33.14 -3.74
CA ASN A 154 6.24 -32.23 -4.88
C ASN A 154 7.57 -31.43 -4.83
N ARG A 155 8.27 -31.31 -5.97
CA ARG A 155 9.54 -30.55 -6.10
C ARG A 155 9.27 -29.04 -6.20
N GLN A 156 8.71 -28.45 -5.14
CA GLN A 156 8.33 -27.03 -5.09
C GLN A 156 9.50 -26.05 -4.87
N THR A 157 10.75 -26.48 -5.01
CA THR A 157 11.93 -25.62 -4.81
C THR A 157 11.96 -24.33 -5.67
N PRO A 158 11.45 -24.28 -6.92
CA PRO A 158 11.48 -23.03 -7.71
C PRO A 158 10.35 -22.04 -7.40
N ASN A 159 9.45 -22.38 -6.47
CA ASN A 159 8.26 -21.59 -6.21
C ASN A 159 8.53 -20.34 -5.36
N ARG A 160 8.27 -19.16 -5.92
CA ARG A 160 8.42 -17.88 -5.21
C ARG A 160 7.51 -17.80 -3.99
N GLN A 161 8.06 -17.41 -2.84
CA GLN A 161 7.31 -17.40 -1.57
C GLN A 161 6.57 -16.09 -1.31
N TYR A 162 6.98 -15.01 -1.97
CA TYR A 162 6.48 -13.66 -1.72
C TYR A 162 5.96 -13.01 -2.99
N GLY A 163 4.93 -12.18 -2.81
CA GLY A 163 4.35 -11.36 -3.86
C GLY A 163 3.79 -10.07 -3.29
N TRP A 164 3.32 -9.20 -4.18
CA TRP A 164 2.78 -7.89 -3.86
C TRP A 164 1.26 -7.95 -3.77
N ALA A 165 0.71 -7.23 -2.81
CA ALA A 165 -0.73 -7.04 -2.65
C ALA A 165 -1.02 -5.72 -1.93
N PRO A 166 -2.23 -5.15 -2.12
CA PRO A 166 -2.67 -3.99 -1.35
C PRO A 166 -2.56 -4.23 0.17
N ILE A 167 -2.24 -3.19 0.94
CA ILE A 167 -2.25 -3.24 2.40
C ILE A 167 -3.66 -3.62 2.86
N GLY A 168 -3.78 -4.59 3.78
CA GLY A 168 -5.05 -5.24 4.13
C GLY A 168 -5.32 -6.57 3.43
N ASP A 169 -4.93 -6.72 2.16
CA ASP A 169 -5.28 -7.91 1.37
C ASP A 169 -4.24 -9.03 1.40
N ARG A 170 -4.64 -10.30 1.24
CA ARG A 170 -3.66 -11.39 1.07
C ARG A 170 -3.14 -11.42 -0.37
N ALA A 171 -1.84 -11.59 -0.54
CA ALA A 171 -1.25 -11.91 -1.84
C ALA A 171 -1.66 -13.33 -2.24
N ARG A 172 -2.50 -13.47 -3.27
CA ARG A 172 -2.98 -14.76 -3.77
C ARG A 172 -2.35 -15.06 -5.12
N ARG A 173 -2.01 -16.33 -5.34
CA ARG A 173 -1.62 -16.83 -6.66
C ARG A 173 -2.22 -18.22 -6.86
N ARG A 174 -2.95 -18.40 -7.95
CA ARG A 174 -3.41 -19.72 -8.36
C ARG A 174 -2.21 -20.52 -8.87
N THR A 175 -2.09 -21.76 -8.44
CA THR A 175 -1.04 -22.66 -8.91
C THR A 175 -1.65 -24.00 -9.31
N TYR A 176 -1.11 -24.59 -10.37
CA TYR A 176 -1.35 -25.98 -10.72
C TYR A 176 -0.67 -26.85 -9.66
N SER A 177 -1.38 -27.13 -8.58
CA SER A 177 -1.00 -28.15 -7.61
C SER A 177 -2.00 -29.28 -7.74
N ILE A 178 -1.56 -30.40 -8.29
CA ILE A 178 -2.34 -31.64 -8.31
C ILE A 178 -2.43 -32.10 -6.86
N ARG A 179 -3.63 -32.04 -6.27
CA ARG A 179 -3.95 -32.68 -5.00
C ARG A 179 -5.24 -33.44 -5.22
N VAL A 180 -5.12 -34.69 -5.64
CA VAL A 180 -6.26 -35.58 -5.80
C VAL A 180 -6.71 -35.99 -4.40
N ILE A 181 -7.77 -35.37 -3.88
CA ILE A 181 -8.46 -35.86 -2.69
C ILE A 181 -9.59 -36.75 -3.21
N LEU A 182 -9.37 -38.06 -3.21
CA LEU A 182 -10.39 -39.06 -3.52
C LEU A 182 -11.17 -39.37 -2.23
N CYS A 183 -12.25 -38.62 -1.99
CA CYS A 183 -13.26 -39.03 -1.01
C CYS A 183 -14.11 -40.16 -1.61
N PHE A 184 -13.78 -41.41 -1.29
CA PHE A 184 -14.66 -42.54 -1.54
C PHE A 184 -15.87 -42.46 -0.59
N LEU A 185 -17.00 -41.96 -1.08
CA LEU A 185 -18.29 -42.17 -0.43
C LEU A 185 -18.73 -43.62 -0.70
N PRO A 186 -19.15 -44.41 0.31
CA PRO A 186 -19.71 -45.73 0.08
C PRO A 186 -21.10 -45.57 -0.57
N LEU A 187 -21.13 -45.52 -1.90
CA LEU A 187 -22.31 -45.73 -2.72
C LEU A 187 -22.62 -47.23 -2.75
N HIS A 188 -23.20 -47.77 -1.66
CA HIS A 188 -24.27 -48.78 -1.70
C HIS A 188 -24.59 -49.32 -0.30
N LEU A 189 -25.67 -48.82 0.28
CA LEU A 189 -26.57 -49.59 1.15
C LEU A 189 -27.94 -48.91 1.13
N ALA A 190 -28.58 -48.98 -0.04
CA ALA A 190 -30.01 -48.70 -0.22
C ALA A 190 -30.44 -49.19 -1.61
N LEU A 191 -30.65 -50.49 -1.75
CA LEU A 191 -31.66 -51.08 -2.64
C LEU A 191 -31.88 -52.52 -2.20
N VAL A 192 -33.04 -52.72 -1.53
CA VAL A 192 -33.67 -53.99 -1.11
C VAL A 192 -33.01 -54.74 0.04
#